data_AF-A0A2G2QYK0-F1
#
_entry.id   AF-A0A2G2QYK0-F1
#
_cell.length_a   1.000
_cell.length_b   1.000
_cell.length_c   1.000
_cell.angle_alpha   90.00
_cell.angle_beta   90.00
_cell.angle_gamma   90.00
#
_symmetry.space_group_name_H-M   'P 1'
#
loop_
_entity.id
_entity.type
_entity.pdbx_description
1 polymer ?
#
loop_
_entity_poly.entity_id
_entity_poly.type
_entity_poly.pdbx_seq_one_letter_code
_entity_poly.pdbx_strand_id
1 'polypeptide(L)'
;AVELSVLLWAVHEGVEPLGPPPAGRCSLKREKHEPEGWLRAAGFRPAGNLFIRADMLERMAEMAWKRLEEAKGPFVANEDFLALAGCGVDDLPPILQTLGFGPAKEEGKWQPKGHGKGKGKPKPKSGDKKKAPPKKAKPQAQKIDPDSPFAMLQQLKLKK
;
A
#
# COMPACT_ATOMS: atom_id res chain seq x y z
N ALA A 1 -5.32 -19.86 -13.36
CA ALA A 1 -4.37 -18.76 -13.09
C ALA A 1 -3.99 -18.74 -11.61
N VAL A 2 -4.92 -18.48 -10.69
CA VAL A 2 -4.67 -18.42 -9.23
C VAL A 2 -4.03 -19.70 -8.67
N GLU A 3 -4.52 -20.87 -9.08
CA GLU A 3 -4.00 -22.16 -8.63
C GLU A 3 -2.51 -22.35 -8.95
N LEU A 4 -2.09 -22.04 -10.18
CA LEU A 4 -0.68 -22.09 -10.57
C LEU A 4 0.16 -21.07 -9.77
N SER A 5 -0.35 -19.86 -9.54
CA SER A 5 0.35 -18.85 -8.74
C SER A 5 0.58 -19.30 -7.30
N VAL A 6 -0.42 -19.92 -6.68
CA VAL A 6 -0.32 -20.47 -5.32
C VAL A 6 0.64 -21.66 -5.29
N LEU A 7 0.57 -22.57 -6.27
CA LEU A 7 1.47 -23.71 -6.38
C LEU A 7 2.93 -23.26 -6.54
N LEU A 8 3.20 -22.31 -7.43
CA LEU A 8 4.55 -21.77 -7.64
C LEU A 8 5.08 -21.06 -6.39
N TRP A 9 4.22 -20.34 -5.67
CA TRP A 9 4.57 -19.75 -4.39
C TRP A 9 4.94 -20.83 -3.36
N ALA A 10 4.15 -21.90 -3.25
CA ALA A 10 4.43 -22.99 -2.30
C ALA A 10 5.76 -23.70 -2.61
N VAL A 11 6.03 -23.97 -3.89
CA VAL A 11 7.32 -24.51 -4.36
C VAL A 11 8.48 -23.56 -4.03
N HIS A 12 8.28 -22.26 -4.19
CA HIS A 12 9.30 -21.25 -3.89
C HIS A 12 9.62 -21.17 -2.39
N GLU A 13 8.61 -21.24 -1.53
CA GLU A 13 8.77 -21.19 -0.07
C GLU A 13 9.16 -22.55 0.55
N GLY A 14 9.15 -23.63 -0.23
CA GLY A 14 9.40 -24.98 0.27
C GLY A 14 8.35 -25.47 1.26
N VAL A 15 7.10 -25.04 1.10
CA VAL A 15 5.96 -25.43 1.95
C VAL A 15 5.01 -26.35 1.20
N GLU A 16 4.21 -27.11 1.94
CA GLU A 16 3.18 -27.95 1.34
C GLU A 16 2.16 -27.08 0.55
N PRO A 17 1.81 -27.44 -0.70
CA PRO A 17 0.89 -26.65 -1.49
C PRO A 17 -0.50 -26.58 -0.87
N LEU A 18 -0.89 -25.37 -0.44
CA LEU A 18 -2.27 -25.09 -0.09
C LEU A 18 -3.09 -24.92 -1.38
N GLY A 19 -4.34 -25.39 -1.36
CA GLY A 19 -5.28 -25.10 -2.44
C GLY A 19 -5.55 -23.60 -2.58
N PRO A 20 -6.09 -23.15 -3.73
CA PRO A 20 -6.51 -21.75 -3.87
C PRO A 20 -7.64 -21.43 -2.87
N PRO A 21 -7.77 -20.15 -2.45
CA PRO A 21 -8.89 -19.74 -1.61
C PRO A 21 -10.25 -19.96 -2.30
N PRO A 22 -11.35 -20.06 -1.53
CA PRO A 22 -12.69 -20.30 -2.08
C PRO A 22 -13.07 -19.34 -3.22
N ALA A 23 -13.53 -19.90 -4.34
CA ALA A 23 -13.89 -19.14 -5.52
C ALA A 23 -15.07 -18.17 -5.24
N GLY A 24 -15.05 -17.01 -5.91
CA GLY A 24 -16.11 -16.01 -5.82
C GLY A 24 -16.10 -15.14 -4.56
N ARG A 25 -15.23 -15.42 -3.58
CA ARG A 25 -15.09 -14.61 -2.37
C ARG A 25 -14.09 -13.48 -2.57
N CYS A 26 -14.46 -12.26 -2.19
CA CYS A 26 -13.63 -11.06 -2.32
C CYS A 26 -12.85 -10.71 -1.05
N SER A 27 -13.28 -11.22 0.09
CA SER A 27 -12.74 -10.94 1.42
C SER A 27 -12.58 -12.21 2.24
N LEU A 28 -11.46 -12.36 2.94
CA LEU A 28 -11.18 -13.47 3.86
C LEU A 28 -10.71 -12.89 5.19
N LYS A 29 -11.07 -13.56 6.29
CA LYS A 29 -10.54 -13.17 7.61
C LYS A 29 -9.06 -13.49 7.67
N ARG A 30 -8.29 -12.63 8.34
CA ARG A 30 -6.88 -12.88 8.58
C ARG A 30 -6.73 -13.91 9.71
N GLU A 31 -6.30 -15.12 9.36
CA GLU A 31 -6.04 -16.17 10.33
C GLU A 31 -4.55 -16.25 10.68
N LYS A 32 -4.23 -16.56 11.95
CA LYS A 32 -2.84 -16.54 12.44
C LYS A 32 -1.98 -17.72 11.94
N HIS A 33 -2.62 -18.80 11.51
CA HIS A 33 -1.95 -20.04 11.14
C HIS A 33 -1.71 -20.16 9.64
N GLU A 34 -2.27 -19.25 8.83
CA GLU A 34 -2.06 -19.25 7.39
C GLU A 34 -0.71 -18.62 7.03
N PRO A 35 0.06 -19.22 6.11
CA PRO A 35 1.29 -18.61 5.61
C PRO A 35 1.00 -17.25 4.97
N GLU A 36 1.75 -16.20 5.36
CA GLU A 36 1.50 -14.82 4.91
C GLU A 36 1.51 -14.67 3.37
N GLY A 37 2.30 -15.48 2.67
CA GLY A 37 2.45 -15.44 1.23
C GLY A 37 1.33 -16.10 0.43
N TRP A 38 0.57 -17.02 1.03
CA TRP A 38 -0.45 -17.82 0.33
C TRP A 38 -1.54 -16.95 -0.31
N LEU A 39 -2.20 -16.11 0.49
CA LEU A 39 -3.23 -15.19 0.02
C LEU A 39 -2.66 -14.11 -0.91
N ARG A 40 -1.41 -13.69 -0.69
CA ARG A 40 -0.75 -12.71 -1.55
C ARG A 40 -0.49 -13.27 -2.95
N ALA A 41 -0.08 -14.54 -3.05
CA ALA A 41 0.08 -15.27 -4.31
C ALA A 41 -1.26 -15.46 -5.02
N ALA A 42 -2.34 -15.62 -4.25
CA ALA A 42 -3.71 -15.68 -4.77
C ALA A 42 -4.31 -14.32 -5.19
N GLY A 43 -3.56 -13.21 -5.07
CA GLY A 43 -4.01 -11.87 -5.48
C GLY A 43 -4.75 -11.07 -4.40
N PHE A 44 -4.73 -11.53 -3.15
CA PHE A 44 -5.26 -10.78 -2.02
C PHE A 44 -4.21 -9.87 -1.38
N ARG A 45 -4.68 -8.83 -0.70
CA ARG A 45 -3.87 -7.89 0.05
C ARG A 45 -4.47 -7.67 1.44
N PRO A 46 -3.63 -7.50 2.47
CA PRO A 46 -4.12 -7.22 3.81
C PRO A 46 -4.78 -5.83 3.84
N ALA A 47 -5.97 -5.74 4.42
CA ALA A 47 -6.73 -4.52 4.65
C ALA A 47 -7.44 -4.63 6.00
N GLY A 48 -6.86 -4.01 7.03
CA GLY A 48 -7.33 -4.17 8.40
C GLY A 48 -7.24 -5.62 8.90
N ASN A 49 -8.37 -6.15 9.35
CA ASN A 49 -8.52 -7.52 9.85
C ASN A 49 -8.82 -8.54 8.73
N LEU A 50 -8.93 -8.08 7.49
CA LEU A 50 -9.27 -8.89 6.34
C LEU A 50 -8.11 -8.96 5.33
N PHE A 51 -8.15 -9.98 4.50
CA PHE A 51 -7.51 -10.00 3.20
C PHE A 51 -8.57 -9.73 2.14
N ILE A 52 -8.35 -8.75 1.28
CA ILE A 52 -9.28 -8.37 0.22
C ILE A 52 -8.57 -8.51 -1.11
N ARG A 53 -9.29 -8.95 -2.13
CA ARG A 53 -8.77 -8.99 -3.51
C ARG A 53 -8.24 -7.62 -3.93
N ALA A 54 -7.06 -7.60 -4.53
CA ALA A 54 -6.42 -6.35 -4.95
C ALA A 54 -7.31 -5.51 -5.89
N ASP A 55 -8.00 -6.16 -6.83
CA ASP A 55 -8.89 -5.47 -7.77
C ASP A 55 -10.13 -4.84 -7.10
N MET A 56 -10.61 -5.42 -6.00
CA MET A 56 -11.70 -4.83 -5.21
C MET A 56 -11.23 -3.64 -4.39
N LEU A 57 -10.01 -3.71 -3.83
CA LEU A 57 -9.39 -2.58 -3.14
C LEU A 57 -9.12 -1.40 -4.08
N GLU A 58 -8.67 -1.67 -5.29
CA GLU A 58 -8.45 -0.64 -6.33
C GLU A 58 -9.75 0.07 -6.69
N ARG A 59 -10.82 -0.69 -6.95
CA ARG A 59 -12.16 -0.13 -7.22
C ARG A 59 -12.69 0.67 -6.03
N MET A 60 -12.43 0.20 -4.81
CA MET A 60 -12.82 0.91 -3.59
C MET A 60 -12.08 2.24 -3.45
N ALA A 61 -10.79 2.25 -3.74
CA ALA A 61 -10.00 3.48 -3.74
C ALA A 61 -10.53 4.47 -4.77
N GLU A 62 -10.80 4.01 -6.00
CA GLU A 62 -11.41 4.84 -7.05
C GLU A 62 -12.76 5.43 -6.59
N MET A 63 -13.61 4.62 -5.97
CA MET A 63 -14.88 5.07 -5.42
C MET A 63 -14.68 6.15 -4.33
N ALA A 64 -13.76 5.93 -3.40
CA ALA A 64 -13.44 6.92 -2.35
C ALA A 64 -12.96 8.26 -2.94
N TRP A 65 -12.13 8.23 -3.98
CA TRP A 65 -11.68 9.44 -4.67
C TRP A 65 -12.82 10.15 -5.39
N LYS A 66 -13.71 9.44 -6.08
CA LYS A 66 -14.90 10.04 -6.70
C LYS A 66 -15.81 10.72 -5.67
N ARG A 67 -16.05 10.07 -4.52
CA ARG A 67 -16.86 10.66 -3.45
C ARG A 67 -16.24 11.91 -2.85
N LEU A 68 -14.90 11.94 -2.72
CA LEU A 68 -14.18 13.13 -2.28
C LEU A 68 -14.36 14.30 -3.25
N GLU A 69 -14.30 14.05 -4.57
CA GLU A 69 -14.51 15.05 -5.62
C GLU A 69 -15.95 15.58 -5.63
N GLU A 70 -16.94 14.68 -5.59
CA GLU A 70 -18.37 15.02 -5.56
C GLU A 70 -18.73 15.84 -4.32
N ALA A 71 -18.22 15.45 -3.15
CA ALA A 71 -18.45 16.16 -1.89
C ALA A 71 -17.65 17.48 -1.78
N LYS A 72 -16.69 17.72 -2.67
CA LYS A 72 -15.72 18.84 -2.61
C LYS A 72 -15.04 18.96 -1.24
N GLY A 73 -14.77 17.82 -0.61
CA GLY A 73 -14.39 17.76 0.80
C GLY A 73 -14.64 16.36 1.38
N PRO A 74 -14.53 16.20 2.70
CA PRO A 74 -14.69 14.91 3.35
C PRO A 74 -16.01 14.22 2.95
N PHE A 75 -15.93 12.92 2.67
CA PHE A 75 -17.08 12.14 2.20
C PHE A 75 -17.61 11.19 3.28
N VAL A 76 -18.88 10.81 3.17
CA VAL A 76 -19.48 9.77 4.02
C VAL A 76 -19.33 8.43 3.28
N ALA A 77 -18.81 7.42 3.97
CA ALA A 77 -18.75 6.07 3.43
C ALA A 77 -20.14 5.43 3.54
N ASN A 78 -20.72 5.04 2.41
CA ASN A 78 -22.06 4.47 2.31
C ASN A 78 -22.05 2.94 2.13
N GLU A 79 -23.23 2.34 2.03
CA GLU A 79 -23.40 0.87 1.87
C GLU A 79 -22.69 0.28 0.65
N ASP A 80 -22.48 1.09 -0.41
CA ASP A 80 -21.75 0.66 -1.62
C ASP A 80 -20.33 0.19 -1.30
N PHE A 81 -19.67 0.80 -0.31
CA PHE A 81 -18.34 0.37 0.12
C PHE A 81 -18.37 -1.02 0.76
N LEU A 82 -19.38 -1.30 1.58
CA LEU A 82 -19.54 -2.60 2.24
C LEU A 82 -19.81 -3.69 1.22
N ALA A 83 -20.71 -3.42 0.27
CA ALA A 83 -21.07 -4.34 -0.80
C ALA A 83 -19.87 -4.66 -1.70
N LEU A 84 -19.05 -3.65 -2.04
CA LEU A 84 -17.89 -3.82 -2.91
C LEU A 84 -16.79 -4.67 -2.28
N ALA A 85 -16.47 -4.45 -0.99
CA ALA A 85 -15.48 -5.25 -0.28
C ALA A 85 -16.01 -6.60 0.23
N GLY A 86 -17.34 -6.77 0.32
CA GLY A 86 -17.94 -7.93 0.99
C GLY A 86 -17.54 -7.99 2.47
N CYS A 87 -17.61 -6.85 3.17
CA CYS A 87 -17.16 -6.72 4.56
C CYS A 87 -18.25 -6.16 5.47
N GLY A 88 -18.09 -6.35 6.79
CA GLY A 88 -18.99 -5.79 7.79
C GLY A 88 -18.71 -4.30 8.05
N VAL A 89 -19.64 -3.63 8.74
CA VAL A 89 -19.50 -2.21 9.12
C VAL A 89 -18.23 -1.97 9.93
N ASP A 90 -17.89 -2.90 10.83
CA ASP A 90 -16.71 -2.80 11.70
C ASP A 90 -15.37 -2.96 10.94
N ASP A 91 -15.39 -3.58 9.76
CA ASP A 91 -14.20 -3.80 8.94
C ASP A 91 -13.92 -2.62 8.00
N LEU A 92 -14.91 -1.79 7.71
CA LEU A 92 -14.76 -0.68 6.77
C LEU A 92 -13.74 0.39 7.23
N PRO A 93 -13.76 0.86 8.50
CA PRO A 93 -12.78 1.83 8.97
C PRO A 93 -11.31 1.41 8.76
N PRO A 94 -10.86 0.21 9.19
CA PRO A 94 -9.47 -0.18 8.98
C PRO A 94 -9.14 -0.46 7.48
N ILE A 95 -10.11 -0.81 6.63
CA ILE A 95 -9.91 -0.89 5.18
C ILE A 95 -9.62 0.50 4.60
N LEU A 96 -10.48 1.49 4.89
CA LEU A 96 -10.28 2.87 4.44
C LEU A 96 -8.94 3.45 4.93
N GLN A 97 -8.54 3.10 6.15
CA GLN A 97 -7.22 3.45 6.67
C GLN A 97 -6.07 2.84 5.89
N THR A 98 -6.23 1.59 5.43
CA THR A 98 -5.24 0.90 4.58
C THR A 98 -5.14 1.56 3.21
N LEU A 99 -6.26 2.06 2.67
CA LEU A 99 -6.31 2.83 1.42
C LEU A 99 -5.79 4.28 1.56
N GLY A 100 -5.34 4.67 2.75
CA GLY A 100 -4.80 6.00 3.00
C GLY A 100 -5.84 7.06 3.34
N PHE A 101 -7.09 6.69 3.67
CA PHE A 101 -8.10 7.60 4.18
C PHE A 101 -8.12 7.60 5.72
N GLY A 102 -8.52 8.70 6.33
CA GLY A 102 -8.65 8.85 7.77
C GLY A 102 -9.92 9.60 8.13
N PRO A 103 -10.34 9.53 9.41
CA PRO A 103 -11.48 10.30 9.87
C PRO A 103 -11.22 11.79 9.66
N ALA A 104 -12.26 12.49 9.22
CA ALA A 104 -12.27 13.95 9.11
C ALA A 104 -12.56 14.58 10.48
N LYS A 105 -12.58 15.92 10.52
CA LYS A 105 -12.99 16.65 11.74
C LYS A 105 -14.48 16.49 12.01
N GLU A 106 -15.27 16.36 10.96
CA GLU A 106 -16.70 16.06 11.05
C GLU A 106 -16.87 14.56 11.26
N GLU A 107 -17.69 14.20 12.25
CA GLU A 107 -17.95 12.82 12.62
C GLU A 107 -18.58 12.04 11.46
N GLY A 108 -18.15 10.78 11.29
CA GLY A 108 -18.63 9.91 10.21
C GLY A 108 -18.11 10.23 8.81
N LYS A 109 -17.28 11.27 8.65
CA LYS A 109 -16.67 11.62 7.35
C LYS A 109 -15.22 11.19 7.24
N TRP A 110 -14.79 10.93 6.01
CA TRP A 110 -13.47 10.44 5.64
C TRP A 110 -12.76 11.40 4.69
N GLN A 111 -11.45 11.52 4.86
CA GLN A 111 -10.59 12.36 4.04
C GLN A 111 -9.22 11.69 3.81
N PRO A 112 -8.50 11.98 2.72
CA PRO A 112 -7.17 11.42 2.50
C PRO A 112 -6.18 11.84 3.59
N LYS A 113 -5.40 10.89 4.10
CA LYS A 113 -4.26 11.13 4.99
C LYS A 113 -3.13 11.75 4.17
N GLY A 114 -2.73 12.97 4.52
CA GLY A 114 -1.55 13.62 3.93
C GLY A 114 -1.77 14.48 2.68
N HIS A 115 -3.01 14.61 2.17
CA HIS A 115 -3.38 15.60 1.14
C HIS A 115 -3.93 16.92 1.72
N GLY A 116 -3.67 17.18 3.00
CA GLY A 116 -3.67 18.57 3.45
C GLY A 116 -2.47 19.26 2.80
N LYS A 117 -2.69 20.27 1.96
CA LYS A 117 -1.64 21.26 1.59
C LYS A 117 -0.79 21.49 2.82
N GLY A 118 0.48 21.08 2.77
CA GLY A 118 1.36 21.01 3.94
C GLY A 118 1.37 22.33 4.69
N LYS A 119 0.58 22.43 5.76
CA LYS A 119 0.81 23.42 6.80
C LYS A 119 2.04 22.93 7.53
N GLY A 120 3.06 23.80 7.50
CA GLY A 120 4.45 23.50 7.80
C GLY A 120 4.62 22.69 9.08
N LYS A 121 5.60 21.78 9.02
CA LYS A 121 6.18 21.16 10.21
C LYS A 121 6.45 22.25 11.27
N PRO A 122 6.02 22.08 12.53
CA PRO A 122 6.38 23.01 13.58
C PRO A 122 7.90 23.00 13.76
N LYS A 123 8.48 24.20 13.67
CA LYS A 123 9.92 24.45 13.82
C LYS A 123 10.28 24.22 15.30
N PRO A 124 11.18 23.29 15.65
CA PRO A 124 11.66 23.19 17.03
C PRO A 124 12.44 24.47 17.39
N LYS A 125 12.14 25.05 18.54
CA LYS A 125 12.76 26.26 19.08
C LYS A 125 14.26 26.03 19.28
N SER A 126 15.08 26.83 18.61
CA SER A 126 16.54 26.88 18.78
C SER A 126 16.88 27.81 19.93
N GLY A 127 17.39 27.24 21.03
CA GLY A 127 18.26 27.95 21.97
C GLY A 127 19.73 27.91 21.48
N ASP A 128 20.46 28.97 21.79
CA ASP A 128 21.79 29.39 21.37
C ASP A 128 22.90 28.35 21.06
N LYS A 129 23.61 28.66 19.96
CA LYS A 129 25.08 28.59 19.70
C LYS A 129 25.80 27.22 19.76
N LYS A 130 26.13 26.68 18.57
CA LYS A 130 27.49 26.72 17.94
C LYS A 130 27.64 25.72 16.78
N LYS A 131 28.48 26.15 15.82
CA LYS A 131 29.16 25.42 14.72
C LYS A 131 28.36 25.16 13.44
N ALA A 132 28.93 25.71 12.35
CA ALA A 132 28.50 25.53 10.98
C ALA A 132 28.53 24.04 10.56
N PRO A 133 27.60 23.58 9.71
CA PRO A 133 27.60 22.21 9.22
C PRO A 133 28.72 21.99 8.18
N PRO A 134 29.35 20.81 8.14
CA PRO A 134 30.35 20.49 7.14
C PRO A 134 29.69 20.40 5.74
N LYS A 135 30.40 20.91 4.74
CA LYS A 135 30.03 20.85 3.32
C LYS A 135 29.75 19.39 2.92
N LYS A 136 28.61 19.17 2.25
CA LYS A 136 28.23 17.89 1.63
C LYS A 136 29.37 17.40 0.72
N ALA A 137 29.92 16.22 1.03
CA ALA A 137 30.80 15.51 0.13
C ALA A 137 30.01 15.10 -1.13
N LYS A 138 30.61 15.29 -2.31
CA LYS A 138 30.09 14.81 -3.59
C LYS A 138 29.97 13.28 -3.53
N PRO A 139 28.95 12.66 -4.16
CA PRO A 139 28.88 11.19 -4.27
C PRO A 139 30.14 10.71 -5.00
N GLN A 140 30.94 9.88 -4.33
CA GLN A 140 32.04 9.20 -5.00
C GLN A 140 31.44 8.14 -5.92
N ALA A 141 31.85 8.14 -7.18
CA ALA A 141 31.47 7.11 -8.14
C ALA A 141 31.96 5.75 -7.60
N GLN A 142 31.03 4.86 -7.29
CA GLN A 142 31.35 3.50 -6.89
C GLN A 142 32.00 2.80 -8.09
N LYS A 143 33.17 2.20 -7.87
CA LYS A 143 33.86 1.39 -8.88
C LYS A 143 33.02 0.12 -9.08
N ILE A 144 32.44 -0.03 -10.27
CA ILE A 144 31.64 -1.20 -10.67
C ILE A 144 32.61 -2.31 -11.06
N ASP A 145 32.32 -3.53 -10.61
CA ASP A 145 33.10 -4.74 -10.92
C ASP A 145 33.11 -5.00 -12.44
N PRO A 146 34.29 -5.15 -13.08
CA PRO A 146 34.39 -5.41 -14.53
C PRO A 146 33.75 -6.72 -14.98
N ASP A 147 33.58 -7.71 -14.10
CA ASP A 147 32.93 -8.99 -14.42
C ASP A 147 31.42 -9.01 -14.08
N SER A 148 30.87 -7.86 -13.68
CA SER A 148 29.43 -7.71 -13.49
C SER A 148 28.69 -7.76 -14.84
N PRO A 149 27.59 -8.52 -14.96
CA PRO A 149 26.80 -8.59 -16.19
C PRO A 149 26.22 -7.22 -16.64
N PHE A 150 26.27 -6.20 -15.77
CA PHE A 150 25.80 -4.84 -16.07
C PHE A 150 26.93 -3.84 -16.42
N ALA A 151 28.20 -4.28 -16.48
CA ALA A 151 29.34 -3.41 -16.79
C ALA A 151 29.18 -2.69 -18.16
N MET A 152 28.52 -3.32 -19.13
CA MET A 152 28.26 -2.74 -20.45
C MET A 152 27.36 -1.50 -20.44
N LEU A 153 26.58 -1.27 -19.38
CA LEU A 153 25.69 -0.10 -19.28
C LEU A 153 26.47 1.23 -19.23
N GLN A 154 27.74 1.23 -18.85
CA GLN A 154 28.58 2.44 -18.87
C GLN A 154 28.81 2.98 -20.29
N GLN A 155 28.72 2.12 -21.32
CA GLN A 155 28.97 2.49 -22.70
C GLN A 155 27.73 3.15 -23.34
N LEU A 156 26.57 3.08 -22.70
CA LEU A 156 25.34 3.68 -23.19
C LEU A 156 25.31 5.17 -22.87
N LYS A 157 25.59 5.99 -23.89
CA LYS A 157 25.31 7.44 -23.84
C LYS A 157 23.81 7.66 -24.03
N LEU A 158 23.09 7.85 -22.93
CA LEU A 158 21.72 8.36 -22.96
C LEU A 158 21.75 9.76 -23.58
N LYS A 159 21.25 9.91 -24.80
CA LYS A 159 20.95 11.22 -25.37
C LYS A 159 19.86 11.86 -24.49
N LYS A 160 20.19 12.98 -23.86
CA LYS A 160 19.21 13.83 -23.17
C LYS A 160 18.35 14.59 -24.17
#